data_AF-A0A0B6XX18-F1
#
_entry.id   AF-A0A0B6XX18-F1
#
_cell.length_a   1.000
_cell.length_b   1.000
_cell.length_c   1.000
_cell.angle_alpha   90.00
_cell.angle_beta   90.00
_cell.angle_gamma   90.00
#
_symmetry.space_group_name_H-M   'P 1'
#
loop_
_entity.id
_entity.type
_entity.pdbx_description
1 polymer ?
#
loop_
_entity_poly.entity_id
_entity_poly.type
_entity_poly.pdbx_seq_one_letter_code
_entity_poly.pdbx_strand_id
1 'polypeptide(L)'
;EYTCLVSTVTGSISAKAYVSVRGPPGEPGGVHARTSSSQVISFGNVELWWQEGELHFYPVHKYAIEYQSRFDDMDGHKWRLLV
;
A
#
# COMPACT_ATOMS: atom_id res chain seq x y z
N GLU A 1 8.05 21.11 -12.42
CA GLU A 1 8.38 22.51 -12.07
C GLU A 1 7.14 23.33 -12.36
N TYR A 2 6.70 24.14 -11.40
CA TYR A 2 5.51 24.98 -11.52
C TYR A 2 5.92 26.44 -11.43
N THR A 3 5.34 27.27 -12.28
CA THR A 3 5.60 28.71 -12.32
C THR A 3 4.31 29.45 -12.01
N CYS A 4 4.33 30.31 -11.00
CA CYS A 4 3.28 31.29 -10.74
C CYS A 4 3.64 32.57 -11.48
N LEU A 5 2.74 33.07 -12.33
CA LEU A 5 2.89 34.32 -13.08
C LEU A 5 1.82 35.30 -12.64
N VAL A 6 2.22 36.51 -12.27
CA VAL A 6 1.31 37.61 -11.91
C VAL A 6 1.55 38.75 -12.90
N SER A 7 0.51 39.14 -13.63
CA SER A 7 0.58 40.19 -14.64
C SER A 7 -0.35 41.35 -14.29
N THR A 8 0.18 42.56 -14.42
CA THR A 8 -0.51 43.84 -14.20
C THR A 8 -0.36 44.74 -15.44
N VAL A 9 -1.07 45.87 -15.47
CA VAL A 9 -0.96 46.85 -16.57
C VAL A 9 0.44 47.46 -16.72
N THR A 10 1.28 47.43 -15.68
CA THR A 10 2.63 48.00 -15.67
C THR A 10 3.74 46.96 -15.78
N GLY A 11 3.43 45.66 -15.74
CA GLY A 11 4.45 44.61 -15.87
C GLY A 11 4.02 43.26 -15.32
N SER A 12 4.93 42.29 -15.39
CA SER A 12 4.72 40.92 -14.95
C SER A 12 5.87 40.45 -14.08
N ILE A 13 5.55 39.67 -13.04
CA ILE A 13 6.52 39.00 -12.17
C ILE A 13 6.21 37.51 -12.12
N SER A 14 7.22 36.68 -11.89
CA SER A 14 7.03 35.23 -11.76
C SER A 14 7.85 34.63 -10.62
N ALA A 15 7.36 33.52 -10.09
CA ALA A 15 8.01 32.71 -9.08
C ALA A 15 7.91 31.22 -9.47
N LYS A 16 8.94 30.44 -9.14
CA LYS A 16 9.03 29.02 -9.52
C LYS A 16 9.16 28.13 -8.28
N ALA A 17 8.57 26.93 -8.35
CA ALA A 17 8.69 25.91 -7.33
C ALA A 17 8.70 24.50 -7.93
N TYR A 18 9.33 23.56 -7.21
CA TYR A 18 9.22 22.13 -7.50
C TYR A 18 8.15 21.51 -6.61
N VAL A 19 7.34 20.62 -7.18
CA VAL A 19 6.33 19.85 -6.45
C VAL A 19 6.62 18.38 -6.70
N SER A 20 6.78 17.61 -5.61
CA SER A 20 6.88 16.15 -5.65
C SER A 20 5.53 15.54 -5.28
N VAL A 21 4.95 14.74 -6.16
CA VAL A 21 3.74 13.96 -5.87
C VAL A 21 4.16 12.59 -5.37
N ARG A 22 3.68 12.19 -4.19
CA ARG A 22 3.91 10.86 -3.62
C ARG A 22 2.55 10.20 -3.42
N GLY A 23 2.44 8.94 -3.82
CA GLY A 23 1.25 8.13 -3.58
C GLY A 23 1.44 7.23 -2.36
N PRO A 24 0.37 6.66 -1.81
CA PRO A 24 0.49 5.50 -0.91
C PRO A 24 1.25 4.37 -1.61
N PRO A 25 1.95 3.48 -0.89
CA PRO A 25 2.57 2.31 -1.48
C PRO A 25 1.59 1.48 -2.32
N GLY A 26 2.08 0.86 -3.40
CA GLY A 26 1.29 -0.07 -4.19
C GLY A 26 0.89 -1.32 -3.39
N GLU A 27 -0.15 -1.99 -3.87
CA GLU A 27 -0.65 -3.23 -3.26
C GLU A 27 0.40 -4.37 -3.33
N PRO A 28 0.53 -5.20 -2.27
CA PRO A 28 1.44 -6.34 -2.30
C PRO A 28 1.08 -7.33 -3.41
N GLY A 29 2.09 -7.75 -4.17
CA GLY A 29 1.93 -8.71 -5.26
C GLY A 29 1.95 -10.16 -4.75
N GLY A 30 0.99 -10.97 -5.22
CA GLY A 30 1.06 -12.43 -5.14
C GLY A 30 1.12 -12.99 -3.72
N VAL A 31 0.25 -12.54 -2.82
CA VAL A 31 0.16 -13.09 -1.46
C VAL A 31 -0.14 -14.59 -1.50
N HIS A 32 0.74 -15.42 -0.92
CA HIS A 32 0.57 -16.87 -0.87
C HIS A 32 1.13 -17.45 0.42
N ALA A 33 0.60 -18.62 0.82
CA ALA A 33 1.19 -19.41 1.88
C ALA A 33 2.44 -20.12 1.36
N ARG A 34 3.54 -20.04 2.11
CA ARG A 34 4.73 -20.82 1.83
C ARG A 34 4.48 -22.27 2.23
N THR A 35 4.27 -23.15 1.25
CA THR A 35 4.17 -24.59 1.49
C THR A 35 5.57 -25.13 1.78
N SER A 36 5.81 -25.55 3.02
CA SER A 36 6.94 -26.43 3.35
C SER A 36 6.73 -27.80 2.69
N SER A 37 7.79 -28.54 2.40
CA SER A 37 7.79 -29.83 1.68
C SER A 37 6.93 -30.94 2.32
N SER A 38 6.37 -30.72 3.50
CA SER A 38 5.26 -31.49 4.05
C SER A 38 4.00 -30.62 3.92
N GLN A 39 2.95 -31.14 3.27
CA GLN A 39 1.65 -30.49 2.95
C GLN A 39 0.82 -30.05 4.19
N VAL A 40 1.47 -29.63 5.26
CA VAL A 40 0.89 -29.29 6.52
C VAL A 40 1.09 -27.79 6.71
N ILE A 41 0.07 -27.02 6.36
CA ILE A 41 -0.25 -25.83 7.16
C ILE A 41 -0.35 -26.37 8.60
N SER A 42 0.68 -26.10 9.40
CA SER A 42 0.72 -26.52 10.80
C SER A 42 -0.52 -25.97 11.49
N PHE A 43 -1.22 -26.80 12.25
CA PHE A 43 -2.38 -26.37 13.04
C PHE A 43 -1.98 -25.16 13.90
N GLY A 44 -2.34 -23.95 13.44
CA GLY A 44 -2.07 -22.69 14.12
C GLY A 44 -0.96 -21.81 13.53
N ASN A 45 -0.13 -22.27 12.58
CA ASN A 45 0.95 -21.47 12.01
C ASN A 45 0.94 -21.49 10.47
N VAL A 46 0.94 -20.29 9.87
CA VAL A 46 1.04 -20.07 8.42
C VAL A 46 2.15 -19.06 8.18
N GLU A 47 3.08 -19.39 7.27
CA GLU A 47 4.06 -18.43 6.76
C GLU A 47 3.52 -17.83 5.46
N LEU A 48 3.37 -16.51 5.40
CA LEU A 48 2.87 -15.77 4.24
C LEU A 48 4.01 -15.09 3.51
N TRP A 49 4.03 -15.22 2.19
CA TRP A 49 5.00 -14.61 1.29
C TRP A 49 4.28 -13.72 0.29
N TRP A 50 4.90 -12.59 -0.05
CA TRP A 50 4.41 -11.62 -1.03
C TRP A 50 5.58 -10.83 -1.59
N GLN A 51 5.35 -10.08 -2.65
CA GLN A 51 6.29 -9.12 -3.20
C GLN A 51 5.81 -7.70 -2.91
N GLU A 52 6.75 -6.75 -2.82
CA GLU A 52 6.40 -5.34 -2.70
C GLU A 52 5.60 -4.89 -3.93
N GLY A 53 4.63 -3.99 -3.71
CA GLY A 53 3.87 -3.37 -4.77
C GLY A 53 4.65 -2.29 -5.50
N GLU A 54 3.97 -1.58 -6.42
CA GLU A 54 4.56 -0.47 -7.16
C GLU A 54 5.05 0.66 -6.22
N LEU A 55 6.25 1.17 -6.49
CA LEU A 55 6.85 2.24 -5.70
C LEU A 55 6.34 3.62 -6.14
N HIS A 56 5.42 4.19 -5.37
CA HIS A 56 4.87 5.53 -5.63
C HIS A 56 5.66 6.66 -4.96
N PHE A 57 7.00 6.60 -5.02
CA PHE A 57 7.90 7.53 -4.34
C PHE A 57 7.65 7.67 -2.83
N TYR A 58 7.04 6.64 -2.25
CA TYR A 58 6.79 6.48 -0.82
C TYR A 58 7.13 5.04 -0.43
N PRO A 59 8.20 4.81 0.36
CA PRO A 59 8.64 3.47 0.73
C PRO A 59 7.64 2.80 1.67
N VAL A 60 7.56 1.47 1.62
CA VAL A 60 6.76 0.70 2.58
C VAL A 60 7.49 0.69 3.93
N HIS A 61 6.77 1.05 4.99
CA HIS A 61 7.30 1.01 6.36
C HIS A 61 6.75 -0.14 7.21
N LYS A 62 5.54 -0.60 6.91
CA LYS A 62 4.85 -1.67 7.63
C LYS A 62 3.84 -2.35 6.70
N TYR A 63 3.66 -3.65 6.89
CA TYR A 63 2.51 -4.40 6.37
C TYR A 63 1.54 -4.72 7.50
N ALA A 64 0.24 -4.66 7.18
CA ALA A 64 -0.83 -5.15 8.03
C ALA A 64 -1.37 -6.44 7.40
N ILE A 65 -1.62 -7.46 8.22
CA ILE A 65 -2.18 -8.72 7.74
C ILE A 65 -3.64 -8.78 8.16
N GLU A 66 -4.54 -8.93 7.20
CA GLU A 66 -5.95 -9.13 7.44
C GLU A 66 -6.37 -10.54 7.02
N TYR A 67 -7.34 -11.11 7.74
CA TYR A 67 -7.88 -12.43 7.41
C TYR A 67 -9.40 -12.42 7.46
N GLN A 68 -9.98 -13.40 6.79
CA GLN A 68 -11.38 -13.75 6.86
C GLN A 68 -11.50 -15.27 6.87
N SER A 69 -12.35 -15.79 7.75
CA SER A 69 -12.67 -17.20 7.86
C SER A 69 -14.15 -17.44 7.63
N ARG A 70 -14.52 -18.69 7.34
CA ARG A 70 -15.93 -19.11 7.26
C ARG A 70 -16.67 -18.98 8.59
N PHE A 71 -15.96 -18.79 9.70
CA PHE A 71 -16.58 -18.55 11.00
C PHE A 71 -16.97 -17.08 11.19
N ASP A 72 -16.48 -16.18 10.33
CA ASP A 72 -16.78 -14.74 10.37
C ASP A 72 -18.06 -14.38 9.56
N ASP A 73 -18.74 -15.38 8.99
CA ASP A 73 -19.97 -15.18 8.20
C ASP A 73 -21.10 -14.56 9.02
N MET A 74 -21.11 -14.75 10.35
CA MET A 74 -22.09 -14.12 11.26
C MET A 74 -21.90 -12.61 11.42
N ASP A 75 -20.71 -12.08 11.14
CA ASP A 75 -20.37 -10.66 11.25
C ASP A 75 -20.46 -9.93 9.89
N GLY A 76 -21.07 -10.56 8.88
CA GLY A 76 -21.28 -9.96 7.56
C GLY A 76 -20.04 -9.92 6.67
N HIS A 77 -19.20 -10.97 6.73
CA HIS A 77 -17.99 -11.09 5.91
C HIS A 77 -17.01 -9.92 6.10
N LYS A 78 -16.79 -9.52 7.36
CA LYS A 78 -15.84 -8.45 7.68
C LYS A 78 -14.41 -8.99 7.82
N TRP A 79 -13.45 -8.34 7.17
CA TRP A 79 -12.02 -8.60 7.37
C TRP A 79 -11.59 -8.24 8.79
N ARG A 80 -10.71 -9.07 9.36
CA ARG A 80 -10.17 -8.89 10.71
C ARG A 80 -8.66 -8.66 10.64
N LEU A 81 -8.19 -7.66 11.37
CA LEU A 81 -6.77 -7.37 11.50
C LEU A 81 -6.10 -8.43 12.38
N LEU A 82 -5.03 -9.02 11.88
CA LEU A 82 -4.18 -9.96 12.60
C LEU A 82 -3.02 -9.24 13.29
N VAL A 83 -2.28 -8.39 12.56
CA VAL A 83 -1.06 -7.65 13.00
C VAL A 83 -0.89 -6.33 12.25
#